data_AF-A0A9P6TVA3-F1
#
_entry.id   AF-A0A9P6TVA3-F1
#
_cell.length_a   1.000
_cell.length_b   1.000
_cell.length_c   1.000
_cell.angle_alpha   90.00
_cell.angle_beta   90.00
_cell.angle_gamma   90.00
#
_symmetry.space_group_name_H-M   'P 1'
#
loop_
_entity.id
_entity.type
_entity.pdbx_description
1 polymer ?
#
loop_
_entity_poly.entity_id
_entity_poly.type
_entity_poly.pdbx_seq_one_letter_code
_entity_poly.pdbx_strand_id
1 'polypeptide(L)'
;MEGWLQVKDTTPFGTLPILLETNIQTAETIKIPESGAIERYLANKFGFMGDSLREQTLSDIFYAQAVMLSTKFIEKCVWTHEETRKKSLEQFLVTTLPSWVKIGEKHLAENGDTGHFVDSKMTLSPSLWKLKKTVDTHPAYSAWRKPEAYKTMDHENEASIKTMFSFDLKKSQVFS
;
A
#
# COMPACT_ATOMS: atom_id res chain seq x y z
N MET A 1 3.20 -4.29 21.93
CA MET A 1 1.78 -4.73 21.86
C MET A 1 0.90 -4.05 22.91
N GLU A 2 1.41 -3.68 24.08
CA GLU A 2 0.60 -3.08 25.17
C GLU A 2 -0.13 -1.78 24.78
N GLY A 3 0.48 -0.91 23.98
CA GLY A 3 -0.19 0.33 23.53
C GLY A 3 -1.35 0.09 22.55
N TRP A 4 -1.26 -0.91 21.67
CA TRP A 4 -2.31 -1.20 20.68
C TRP A 4 -3.61 -1.67 21.34
N LEU A 5 -3.51 -2.55 22.34
CA LEU A 5 -4.67 -3.09 23.04
C LEU A 5 -5.51 -1.98 23.71
N GLN A 6 -4.87 -0.90 24.15
CA GLN A 6 -5.54 0.24 24.80
C GLN A 6 -6.25 1.16 23.80
N VAL A 7 -5.73 1.27 22.57
CA VAL A 7 -6.30 2.16 21.53
C VAL A 7 -7.18 1.44 20.52
N LYS A 8 -7.16 0.10 20.48
CA LYS A 8 -7.91 -0.71 19.52
C LYS A 8 -9.41 -0.36 19.54
N ASP A 9 -10.02 -0.27 20.71
CA ASP A 9 -11.45 0.02 20.81
C ASP A 9 -11.80 1.47 20.45
N THR A 10 -10.79 2.35 20.33
CA THR A 10 -10.95 3.74 19.88
C THR A 10 -10.88 3.88 18.35
N THR A 11 -10.44 2.83 17.65
CA THR A 11 -10.35 2.78 16.19
C THR A 11 -11.65 2.31 15.57
N PRO A 12 -12.13 2.92 14.47
CA PRO A 12 -13.21 2.34 13.70
C PRO A 12 -12.84 0.90 13.27
N PHE A 13 -13.70 -0.05 13.60
CA PHE A 13 -13.53 -1.49 13.33
C PHE A 13 -12.38 -2.20 14.07
N GLY A 14 -11.67 -1.54 14.98
CA GLY A 14 -10.61 -2.20 15.74
C GLY A 14 -9.38 -2.56 14.89
N THR A 15 -9.16 -1.84 13.79
CA THR A 15 -8.10 -2.10 12.79
C THR A 15 -7.29 -0.85 12.46
N LEU A 16 -6.10 -1.06 11.92
CA LEU A 16 -5.25 -0.05 11.31
C LEU A 16 -4.93 -0.46 9.87
N PRO A 17 -4.64 0.48 8.96
CA PRO A 17 -4.47 1.93 9.19
C PRO A 17 -5.78 2.74 9.24
N ILE A 18 -5.67 3.98 9.76
CA ILE A 18 -6.74 5.00 9.73
C ILE A 18 -6.15 6.33 9.24
N LEU A 19 -6.81 6.95 8.28
CA LEU A 19 -6.53 8.33 7.88
C LEU A 19 -7.41 9.29 8.71
N LEU A 20 -6.77 10.27 9.32
CA LEU A 20 -7.43 11.42 9.93
C LEU A 20 -7.20 12.62 9.05
N GLU A 21 -8.28 13.22 8.54
CA GLU A 21 -8.20 14.48 7.80
C GLU A 21 -8.96 15.55 8.57
N THR A 22 -8.26 16.62 8.96
CA THR A 22 -8.82 17.77 9.66
C THR A 22 -8.84 18.99 8.74
N ASN A 23 -10.02 19.58 8.57
CA ASN A 23 -10.18 20.84 7.88
C ASN A 23 -9.72 21.99 8.79
N ILE A 24 -8.71 22.74 8.35
CA ILE A 24 -8.11 23.83 9.15
C ILE A 24 -9.05 25.02 9.38
N GLN A 25 -10.07 25.20 8.53
CA GLN A 25 -11.00 26.32 8.61
C GLN A 25 -12.20 25.98 9.50
N THR A 26 -12.73 24.76 9.40
CA THR A 26 -13.92 24.33 10.14
C THR A 26 -13.58 23.54 11.41
N ALA A 27 -12.31 23.13 11.59
CA ALA A 27 -11.83 22.19 12.61
C ALA A 27 -12.51 20.81 12.59
N GLU A 28 -13.28 20.51 11.54
CA GLU A 28 -13.93 19.21 11.36
C GLU A 28 -12.90 18.13 11.02
N THR A 29 -13.01 16.95 11.63
CA THR A 29 -12.12 15.82 11.37
C THR A 29 -12.89 14.61 10.89
N ILE A 30 -12.56 14.11 9.71
CA ILE A 30 -13.06 12.82 9.21
C ILE A 30 -12.08 11.70 9.56
N LYS A 31 -12.61 10.54 9.93
CA LYS A 31 -11.82 9.31 10.20
C LYS A 31 -12.15 8.27 9.15
N ILE A 32 -11.17 7.87 8.36
CA ILE A 32 -11.33 6.90 7.28
C ILE A 32 -10.51 5.65 7.61
N PRO A 33 -11.15 4.55 8.04
CA PRO A 33 -10.49 3.26 8.19
C PRO A 33 -10.32 2.55 6.84
N GLU A 34 -9.64 1.41 6.83
CA GLU A 34 -9.39 0.54 5.67
C GLU A 34 -8.42 1.13 4.63
N SER A 35 -7.28 0.47 4.42
CA SER A 35 -6.24 0.94 3.49
C SER A 35 -6.78 1.24 2.10
N GLY A 36 -7.64 0.37 1.55
CA GLY A 36 -8.22 0.60 0.23
C GLY A 36 -9.25 1.71 0.14
N ALA A 37 -9.95 2.04 1.25
CA ALA A 37 -10.82 3.21 1.28
C ALA A 37 -9.98 4.50 1.35
N ILE A 38 -8.93 4.49 2.17
CA ILE A 38 -7.95 5.59 2.29
C ILE A 38 -7.31 5.88 0.93
N GLU A 39 -6.81 4.86 0.23
CA GLU A 39 -6.14 5.02 -1.07
C GLU A 39 -7.07 5.62 -2.12
N ARG A 40 -8.31 5.11 -2.25
CA ARG A 40 -9.29 5.66 -3.20
C ARG A 40 -9.75 7.06 -2.82
N TYR A 41 -9.92 7.35 -1.54
CA TYR A 41 -10.29 8.68 -1.07
C TYR A 41 -9.23 9.70 -1.46
N LEU A 42 -7.95 9.42 -1.15
CA LEU A 42 -6.83 10.28 -1.51
C LEU A 42 -6.69 10.40 -3.04
N ALA A 43 -6.84 9.29 -3.75
CA ALA A 43 -6.73 9.30 -5.21
C ALA A 43 -7.83 10.13 -5.86
N ASN A 44 -9.07 10.02 -5.42
CA ASN A 44 -10.16 10.88 -5.90
C ASN A 44 -9.91 12.35 -5.55
N LYS A 45 -9.53 12.63 -4.30
CA LYS A 45 -9.28 13.99 -3.82
C LYS A 45 -8.20 14.73 -4.63
N PHE A 46 -7.21 14.01 -5.13
CA PHE A 46 -6.09 14.58 -5.90
C PHE A 46 -6.16 14.29 -7.42
N GLY A 47 -7.28 13.75 -7.92
CA GLY A 47 -7.48 13.54 -9.37
C GLY A 47 -6.66 12.39 -9.98
N PHE A 48 -6.37 11.34 -9.20
CA PHE A 48 -5.58 10.17 -9.61
C PHE A 48 -6.41 8.92 -9.97
N MET A 49 -7.74 8.97 -9.88
CA MET A 49 -8.62 7.87 -10.28
C MET A 49 -9.04 7.91 -11.76
N GLY A 50 -8.80 9.03 -12.45
CA GLY A 50 -9.31 9.28 -13.79
C GLY A 50 -10.58 10.13 -13.80
N ASP A 51 -10.84 10.78 -14.93
CA ASP A 51 -11.88 11.80 -15.09
C ASP A 51 -13.21 11.19 -15.56
N SER A 52 -13.17 9.96 -16.09
CA SER A 52 -14.35 9.24 -16.55
C SER A 52 -14.63 7.98 -15.74
N LEU A 53 -15.90 7.57 -15.69
CA LEU A 53 -16.30 6.30 -15.06
C LEU A 53 -15.51 5.10 -15.63
N ARG A 54 -15.20 5.13 -16.93
CA ARG A 54 -14.38 4.10 -17.58
C ARG A 54 -12.98 4.05 -16.97
N GLU A 55 -12.28 5.18 -16.90
CA GLU A 55 -10.91 5.26 -16.34
C GLU A 55 -10.88 4.85 -14.86
N GLN A 56 -11.89 5.25 -14.09
CA GLN A 56 -12.03 4.86 -12.68
C GLN A 56 -12.25 3.36 -12.53
N THR A 57 -13.14 2.79 -13.34
CA THR A 57 -13.40 1.34 -13.35
C THR A 57 -12.14 0.54 -13.71
N LEU A 58 -11.40 0.99 -14.72
CA LEU A 58 -10.14 0.35 -15.09
C LEU A 58 -9.11 0.45 -13.95
N SER A 59 -9.00 1.61 -13.29
CA SER A 59 -8.14 1.79 -12.12
C SER A 59 -8.49 0.83 -10.98
N ASP A 60 -9.80 0.65 -10.70
CA ASP A 60 -10.28 -0.29 -9.68
C ASP A 60 -10.00 -1.75 -10.03
N ILE A 61 -10.10 -2.14 -11.31
CA ILE A 61 -9.75 -3.50 -11.76
C ILE A 61 -8.28 -3.80 -11.46
N PHE A 62 -7.36 -2.91 -11.83
CA PHE A 62 -5.94 -3.11 -11.58
C PHE A 62 -5.60 -3.07 -10.10
N TYR A 63 -6.26 -2.18 -9.35
CA TYR A 63 -6.13 -2.17 -7.90
C TYR A 63 -6.56 -3.50 -7.28
N ALA A 64 -7.73 -4.02 -7.64
CA ALA A 64 -8.21 -5.31 -7.15
C ALA A 64 -7.24 -6.45 -7.49
N GLN A 65 -6.67 -6.47 -8.70
CA GLN A 65 -5.65 -7.45 -9.08
C GLN A 65 -4.36 -7.34 -8.24
N ALA A 66 -3.90 -6.12 -7.96
CA ALA A 66 -2.72 -5.89 -7.11
C ALA A 66 -2.98 -6.30 -5.65
N VAL A 67 -4.18 -6.01 -5.13
CA VAL A 67 -4.63 -6.48 -3.81
C VAL A 67 -4.67 -8.00 -3.76
N MET A 68 -5.23 -8.67 -4.78
CA MET A 68 -5.26 -10.13 -4.83
C MET A 68 -3.85 -10.75 -4.83
N LEU A 69 -2.90 -10.17 -5.57
CA LEU A 69 -1.51 -10.63 -5.55
C LEU A 69 -0.89 -10.46 -4.16
N SER A 70 -1.12 -9.30 -3.53
CA SER A 70 -0.63 -8.99 -2.19
C SER A 70 -1.23 -9.93 -1.14
N THR A 71 -2.53 -10.21 -1.21
CA THR A 71 -3.22 -11.17 -0.34
C THR A 71 -2.62 -12.57 -0.50
N LYS A 72 -2.40 -13.04 -1.75
CA LYS A 72 -1.75 -14.34 -1.98
C LYS A 72 -0.35 -14.39 -1.40
N PHE A 73 0.43 -13.32 -1.55
CA PHE A 73 1.76 -13.24 -0.94
C PHE A 73 1.67 -13.32 0.58
N ILE A 74 0.79 -12.53 1.18
CA ILE A 74 0.57 -12.47 2.63
C ILE A 74 0.14 -13.84 3.17
N GLU A 75 -0.91 -14.45 2.60
CA GLU A 75 -1.42 -15.76 3.04
C GLU A 75 -0.40 -16.89 2.87
N LYS A 76 0.33 -16.90 1.75
CA LYS A 76 1.22 -18.02 1.42
C LYS A 76 2.63 -17.84 1.97
N CYS A 77 3.12 -16.62 2.13
CA CYS A 77 4.52 -16.34 2.47
C CYS A 77 4.68 -15.68 3.84
N VAL A 78 3.68 -14.99 4.37
CA VAL A 78 3.78 -14.29 5.67
C VAL A 78 3.10 -15.10 6.77
N TRP A 79 1.81 -15.43 6.61
CA TRP A 79 1.01 -16.13 7.61
C TRP A 79 1.13 -17.67 7.56
N THR A 80 2.11 -18.20 6.85
CA THR A 80 2.37 -19.64 6.80
C THR A 80 3.39 -20.07 7.85
N HIS A 81 3.37 -21.36 8.20
CA HIS A 81 4.35 -21.97 9.09
C HIS A 81 5.77 -21.83 8.51
N GLU A 82 6.76 -21.65 9.39
CA GLU A 82 8.13 -21.36 8.99
C GLU A 82 8.71 -22.43 8.05
N GLU A 83 8.44 -23.70 8.35
CA GLU A 83 8.89 -24.86 7.56
C GLU A 83 8.36 -24.84 6.12
N THR A 84 7.14 -24.32 5.90
CA THR A 84 6.51 -24.24 4.58
C THR A 84 6.79 -22.92 3.87
N ARG A 85 7.27 -21.90 4.60
CA ARG A 85 7.45 -20.53 4.11
C ARG A 85 8.39 -20.44 2.92
N LYS A 86 9.54 -21.11 2.97
CA LYS A 86 10.53 -21.10 1.89
C LYS A 86 9.94 -21.68 0.59
N LYS A 87 9.28 -22.83 0.68
CA LYS A 87 8.64 -23.49 -0.47
C LYS A 87 7.50 -22.65 -1.04
N SER A 88 6.67 -22.05 -0.18
CA SER A 88 5.59 -21.16 -0.62
C SER A 88 6.11 -19.90 -1.32
N LEU A 89 7.21 -19.31 -0.82
CA LEU A 89 7.87 -18.18 -1.46
C LEU A 89 8.43 -18.57 -2.84
N GLU A 90 9.14 -19.70 -2.93
CA GLU A 90 9.65 -20.21 -4.21
C GLU A 90 8.52 -20.43 -5.21
N GLN A 91 7.42 -21.07 -4.78
CA GLN A 91 6.25 -21.27 -5.63
C GLN A 91 5.64 -19.93 -6.07
N PHE A 92 5.54 -18.95 -5.17
CA PHE A 92 5.03 -17.62 -5.49
C PHE A 92 5.90 -16.95 -6.56
N LEU A 93 7.22 -16.97 -6.40
CA LEU A 93 8.19 -16.34 -7.30
C LEU A 93 8.30 -17.03 -8.66
N VAL A 94 8.15 -18.36 -8.72
CA VAL A 94 8.32 -19.12 -9.98
C VAL A 94 7.01 -19.25 -10.76
N THR A 95 5.86 -19.17 -10.09
CA THR A 95 4.55 -19.42 -10.76
C THR A 95 3.59 -18.24 -10.66
N THR A 96 3.29 -17.77 -9.44
CA THR A 96 2.20 -16.81 -9.21
C THR A 96 2.58 -15.43 -9.73
N LEU A 97 3.77 -14.94 -9.36
CA LEU A 97 4.26 -13.64 -9.78
C LEU A 97 4.51 -13.57 -11.30
N PRO A 98 5.21 -14.53 -11.95
CA PRO A 98 5.42 -14.48 -13.39
C PRO A 98 4.12 -14.58 -14.19
N SER A 99 3.15 -15.38 -13.76
CA SER A 99 1.83 -15.44 -14.40
C SER A 99 1.09 -14.11 -14.31
N TRP A 100 1.17 -13.41 -13.17
CA TRP A 100 0.56 -12.10 -12.99
C TRP A 100 1.25 -11.03 -13.84
N VAL A 101 2.59 -11.03 -13.86
CA VAL A 101 3.40 -10.11 -14.69
C VAL A 101 3.05 -10.30 -16.17
N LYS A 102 2.95 -11.54 -16.66
CA LYS A 102 2.58 -11.82 -18.05
C LYS A 102 1.20 -11.27 -18.43
N ILE A 103 0.23 -11.35 -17.52
CA ILE A 103 -1.11 -10.76 -17.75
C ILE A 103 -1.02 -9.23 -17.75
N GLY A 104 -0.24 -8.65 -16.83
CA GLY A 104 0.01 -7.21 -16.79
C GLY A 104 0.68 -6.68 -18.06
N GLU A 105 1.74 -7.34 -18.54
CA GLU A 105 2.44 -7.01 -19.79
C GLU A 105 1.52 -7.10 -21.00
N LYS A 106 0.68 -8.14 -21.07
CA LYS A 106 -0.33 -8.27 -22.12
C LYS A 106 -1.29 -7.07 -22.12
N HIS A 107 -1.78 -6.66 -20.95
CA HIS A 107 -2.67 -5.49 -20.86
C HIS A 107 -1.97 -4.18 -21.19
N LEU A 108 -0.69 -4.02 -20.84
CA LEU A 108 0.10 -2.84 -21.23
C LEU A 108 0.25 -2.76 -22.77
N ALA A 109 0.52 -3.90 -23.41
CA ALA A 109 0.60 -3.99 -24.87
C ALA A 109 -0.75 -3.69 -25.54
N GLU A 110 -1.86 -4.21 -24.99
CA GLU A 110 -3.23 -3.91 -25.46
C GLU A 110 -3.60 -2.43 -25.27
N ASN A 111 -3.02 -1.76 -24.27
CA ASN A 111 -3.17 -0.33 -24.02
C ASN A 111 -2.23 0.54 -24.88
N GLY A 112 -1.49 -0.06 -25.83
CA GLY A 112 -0.62 0.66 -26.76
C GLY A 112 0.74 1.07 -26.20
N ASP A 113 1.24 0.35 -25.19
CA ASP A 113 2.57 0.56 -24.58
C ASP A 113 2.81 1.99 -24.09
N THR A 114 1.76 2.64 -23.61
CA THR A 114 1.79 4.02 -23.08
C THR A 114 2.59 4.16 -21.78
N GLY A 115 3.12 3.06 -21.24
CA GLY A 115 3.75 3.00 -19.92
C GLY A 115 2.77 3.10 -18.75
N HIS A 116 1.46 3.09 -19.02
CA HIS A 116 0.40 3.20 -18.02
C HIS A 116 -0.58 2.03 -18.14
N PHE A 117 -1.10 1.57 -17.01
CA PHE A 117 -2.12 0.51 -17.00
C PHE A 117 -3.48 0.99 -17.50
N VAL A 118 -3.74 2.31 -17.50
CA VAL A 118 -5.00 2.89 -17.94
C VAL A 118 -4.71 4.07 -18.86
N ASP A 119 -5.05 3.90 -20.14
CA ASP A 119 -4.90 4.88 -21.22
C ASP A 119 -3.51 5.55 -21.18
N SER A 120 -3.41 6.87 -21.06
CA SER A 120 -2.14 7.63 -21.03
C SER A 120 -1.92 8.41 -19.73
N LYS A 121 -2.73 8.13 -18.71
CA LYS A 121 -2.73 8.88 -17.44
C LYS A 121 -2.25 8.02 -16.27
N MET A 122 -1.69 8.70 -15.29
CA MET A 122 -1.23 8.09 -14.05
C MET A 122 -2.42 7.66 -13.18
N THR A 123 -2.62 6.35 -13.04
CA THR A 123 -3.68 5.77 -12.22
C THR A 123 -3.12 5.15 -10.94
N LEU A 124 -4.03 4.82 -10.00
CA LEU A 124 -3.78 4.49 -8.58
C LEU A 124 -2.44 3.78 -8.27
N SER A 125 -2.03 2.79 -9.08
CA SER A 125 -0.80 2.02 -8.86
C SER A 125 0.49 2.85 -9.02
N PRO A 126 0.79 3.51 -10.17
CA PRO A 126 1.82 4.54 -10.23
C PRO A 126 1.57 5.77 -9.32
N SER A 127 0.30 6.12 -9.11
CA SER A 127 -0.10 7.33 -8.37
C SER A 127 0.28 7.29 -6.89
N LEU A 128 0.29 6.12 -6.25
CA LEU A 128 0.76 5.99 -4.86
C LEU A 128 2.24 6.36 -4.72
N TRP A 129 3.07 5.99 -5.69
CA TRP A 129 4.49 6.37 -5.69
C TRP A 129 4.70 7.86 -5.92
N LYS A 130 3.91 8.48 -6.82
CA LYS A 130 3.96 9.93 -7.03
C LYS A 130 3.35 10.70 -5.86
N LEU A 131 2.23 10.25 -5.29
CA LEU A 131 1.64 10.82 -4.08
C LEU A 131 2.63 10.77 -2.94
N LYS A 132 3.29 9.61 -2.73
CA LYS A 132 4.38 9.47 -1.77
C LYS A 132 5.47 10.52 -2.03
N LYS A 133 5.96 10.65 -3.28
CA LYS A 133 6.95 11.68 -3.65
C LYS A 133 6.45 13.11 -3.40
N THR A 134 5.20 13.42 -3.74
CA THR A 134 4.59 14.75 -3.57
C THR A 134 4.43 15.10 -2.10
N VAL A 135 3.91 14.17 -1.29
CA VAL A 135 3.81 14.31 0.16
C VAL A 135 5.20 14.44 0.76
N ASP A 136 6.14 13.59 0.36
CA ASP A 136 7.52 13.60 0.85
C ASP A 136 8.24 14.92 0.57
N THR A 137 7.92 15.59 -0.54
CA THR A 137 8.51 16.87 -0.96
C THR A 137 7.72 18.10 -0.47
N HIS A 138 6.55 17.92 0.14
CA HIS A 138 5.73 19.05 0.59
C HIS A 138 6.39 19.75 1.80
N PRO A 139 6.52 21.10 1.81
CA PRO A 139 7.22 21.82 2.87
C PRO A 139 6.61 21.61 4.26
N ALA A 140 5.27 21.58 4.34
CA ALA A 140 4.57 21.35 5.61
C ALA A 140 4.77 19.92 6.14
N TYR A 141 4.81 18.92 5.26
CA TYR A 141 5.07 17.54 5.66
C TYR A 141 6.53 17.35 6.07
N SER A 142 7.45 17.97 5.33
CA SER A 142 8.87 18.04 5.68
C SER A 142 9.10 18.75 7.02
N ALA A 143 8.32 19.78 7.34
CA ALA A 143 8.37 20.45 8.63
C ALA A 143 7.79 19.58 9.75
N TRP A 144 6.70 18.85 9.50
CA TRP A 144 6.08 17.93 10.45
C TRP A 144 6.94 16.70 10.78
N ARG A 145 7.89 16.32 9.91
CA ARG A 145 8.88 15.26 10.19
C ARG A 145 10.05 15.68 11.08
N LYS A 146 10.24 16.99 11.33
CA LYS A 146 11.37 17.51 12.12
C LYS A 146 11.24 17.30 13.64
N PRO A 147 10.04 17.45 14.26
CA PRO A 147 9.86 17.25 15.69
C PRO A 147 10.23 15.83 16.12
N GLU A 148 10.75 15.72 17.34
CA GLU A 148 11.18 14.43 17.91
C GLU A 148 10.02 13.44 18.06
N ALA A 149 8.80 13.94 18.25
CA ALA A 149 7.58 13.13 18.30
C ALA A 149 7.34 12.32 17.00
N TYR A 150 7.64 12.90 15.83
CA TYR A 150 7.55 12.14 14.57
C TYR A 150 8.61 11.04 14.54
N LYS A 151 9.86 11.35 14.90
CA LYS A 151 10.95 10.37 14.85
C LYS A 151 10.73 9.20 15.81
N THR A 152 10.19 9.44 16.99
CA THR A 152 9.82 8.39 17.94
C THR A 152 8.73 7.50 17.34
N MET A 153 7.66 8.09 16.79
CA MET A 153 6.59 7.34 16.13
C MET A 153 7.08 6.57 14.90
N ASP A 154 7.98 7.14 14.11
CA ASP A 154 8.59 6.51 12.92
C ASP A 154 9.48 5.33 13.32
N HIS A 155 10.29 5.48 14.38
CA HIS A 155 11.08 4.39 14.95
C HIS A 155 10.21 3.26 15.52
N GLU A 156 9.12 3.60 16.22
CA GLU A 156 8.17 2.63 16.76
C GLU A 156 7.40 1.90 15.65
N ASN A 157 7.03 2.61 14.58
CA ASN A 157 6.42 2.03 13.39
C ASN A 157 7.40 1.13 12.65
N GLU A 158 8.65 1.55 12.45
CA GLU A 158 9.68 0.69 11.86
C GLU A 158 9.93 -0.56 12.71
N ALA A 159 10.01 -0.43 14.04
CA ALA A 159 10.19 -1.57 14.93
C ALA A 159 8.97 -2.51 14.86
N SER A 160 7.76 -1.96 14.80
CA SER A 160 6.52 -2.72 14.66
C SER A 160 6.42 -3.41 13.31
N ILE A 161 6.79 -2.74 12.22
CA ILE A 161 6.88 -3.30 10.86
C ILE A 161 7.96 -4.38 10.81
N LYS A 162 9.16 -4.15 11.37
CA LYS A 162 10.22 -5.16 11.44
C LYS A 162 9.82 -6.36 12.30
N THR A 163 8.96 -6.18 13.29
CA THR A 163 8.43 -7.27 14.12
C THR A 163 7.33 -8.03 13.38
N MET A 164 6.39 -7.30 12.77
CA MET A 164 5.24 -7.82 12.00
C MET A 164 5.67 -8.51 10.70
N PHE A 165 6.72 -8.00 10.07
CA PHE A 165 7.38 -8.52 8.88
C PHE A 165 8.82 -8.89 9.20
N SER A 166 9.07 -9.61 10.30
CA SER A 166 10.38 -10.15 10.65
C SER A 166 10.83 -11.20 9.62
N PHE A 167 11.14 -10.70 8.43
CA PHE A 167 11.73 -11.36 7.30
C PHE A 167 13.13 -10.75 7.14
N ASP A 168 14.08 -11.38 7.81
CA ASP A 168 15.50 -11.06 7.63
C ASP A 168 15.98 -11.71 6.33
N LEU A 169 15.91 -10.95 5.23
CA LEU A 169 16.40 -11.36 3.91
C LEU A 169 17.87 -11.86 3.96
N LYS A 170 18.68 -11.38 4.90
CA LYS A 170 20.08 -11.77 5.07
C LYS A 170 20.26 -13.16 5.69
N LYS A 171 19.20 -13.73 6.28
CA LYS A 171 19.19 -15.11 6.80
C LYS A 171 18.65 -16.13 5.80
N SER A 172 18.13 -15.70 4.65
CA SER A 172 17.81 -16.62 3.57
C SER A 172 19.11 -17.00 2.85
N GLN A 173 19.54 -18.26 2.95
CA GLN A 173 20.71 -18.81 2.24
C GLN A 173 20.49 -18.92 0.71
N VAL A 174 19.72 -18.00 0.12
CA VAL A 174 19.42 -17.97 -1.32
C VAL A 174 20.27 -16.90 -2.03
N PHE A 175 20.94 -16.03 -1.28
CA PHE A 175 21.93 -15.08 -1.81
C PHE A 175 23.25 -15.19 -1.04
N SER A 176 24.01 -16.24 -1.35
CA SER A 176 25.47 -16.33 -1.13
C SER A 176 26.08 -17.04 -2.32
#